data_AF-A0A060CAM7-F1
#
_entry.id   AF-A0A060CAM7-F1
#
_cell.length_a   1.000
_cell.length_b   1.000
_cell.length_c   1.000
_cell.angle_alpha   90.00
_cell.angle_beta   90.00
_cell.angle_gamma   90.00
#
_symmetry.space_group_name_H-M   'P 1'
#
loop_
_entity.id
_entity.type
_entity.pdbx_description
1 polymer ?
#
loop_
_entity_poly.entity_id
_entity_poly.type
_entity_poly.pdbx_seq_one_letter_code
_entity_poly.pdbx_strand_id
1 'polypeptide(L)' 'MAKLVINTQKREDVIAPEIYGHFSEHLGRCIYEGMFVGKDSNIPNVNGMRTDVVE' A
#
# COMPACT_ATOMS: atom_id res chain seq x y z
N MET A 1 33.62 11.28 10.43
CA MET A 1 32.56 11.89 9.61
C MET A 1 32.46 11.10 8.32
N ALA A 2 31.25 10.73 7.89
CA ALA A 2 31.04 10.13 6.57
C ALA A 2 30.92 11.23 5.50
N LYS A 3 31.53 11.01 4.34
CA LYS A 3 31.41 11.88 3.16
C LYS A 3 30.70 11.10 2.05
N LEU A 4 29.62 11.65 1.53
CA LEU A 4 28.86 11.13 0.39
C LEU A 4 28.97 12.10 -0.79
N VAL A 5 29.01 11.57 -2.01
CA VAL A 5 29.02 12.35 -3.25
C VAL A 5 27.92 11.82 -4.16
N ILE A 6 27.02 12.69 -4.60
CA ILE A 6 25.92 12.35 -5.52
C ILE A 6 26.21 12.96 -6.89
N ASN A 7 26.21 12.13 -7.94
CA ASN A 7 26.37 12.57 -9.32
C ASN A 7 25.04 12.41 -10.08
N THR A 8 24.39 13.53 -10.39
CA THR A 8 23.08 13.54 -11.08
C THR A 8 23.14 13.19 -12.57
N GLN A 9 24.34 13.16 -13.16
CA GLN A 9 24.58 12.79 -14.56
C GLN A 9 24.87 11.29 -14.73
N LYS A 10 25.27 10.60 -13.65
CA LYS A 10 25.50 9.16 -13.67
C LYS A 10 24.21 8.43 -13.27
N ARG A 11 23.36 8.18 -14.26
CA ARG A 11 22.16 7.34 -14.07
C ARG A 11 22.56 5.87 -14.11
N GLU A 12 22.08 5.10 -13.14
CA GLU A 12 22.30 3.65 -13.11
C GLU A 12 21.10 2.94 -13.77
N ASP A 13 19.92 3.00 -13.14
CA ASP A 13 18.70 2.36 -13.67
C ASP A 13 17.42 3.05 -13.18
N VAL A 14 16.27 2.58 -13.64
CA VAL A 14 14.94 2.97 -13.19
C VAL A 14 14.58 2.19 -11.92
N ILE A 15 14.18 2.91 -10.87
CA ILE A 15 13.62 2.29 -9.67
C ILE A 15 12.24 1.76 -10.05
N ALA A 16 12.12 0.44 -10.15
CA ALA A 16 10.87 -0.23 -10.49
C ALA A 16 9.81 0.05 -9.40
N PRO A 17 8.57 0.47 -9.75
CA PRO A 17 7.55 0.79 -8.76
C PRO A 17 7.14 -0.42 -7.91
N GLU A 18 7.30 -1.64 -8.43
CA GLU A 18 6.94 -2.89 -7.76
C GLU A 18 7.76 -3.19 -6.50
N ILE A 19 8.91 -2.52 -6.30
CA ILE A 19 9.67 -2.65 -5.05
C ILE A 19 8.91 -2.09 -3.84
N TYR A 20 7.87 -1.27 -4.08
CA TYR A 20 6.94 -0.75 -3.08
C TYR A 20 5.63 -1.55 -3.03
N GLY A 21 5.61 -2.77 -3.57
CA GLY A 21 4.44 -3.65 -3.54
C GLY A 21 3.99 -4.00 -2.11
N HIS A 22 2.72 -4.36 -1.99
CA HIS A 22 2.09 -4.82 -0.75
C HIS A 22 1.60 -6.27 -0.88
N PHE A 23 1.32 -6.91 0.25
CA PHE A 23 0.78 -8.27 0.33
C PHE A 23 -0.43 -8.31 1.26
N SER A 24 -1.53 -8.91 0.80
CA SER A 24 -2.74 -9.13 1.58
C SER A 24 -3.11 -10.62 1.57
N GLU A 25 -3.38 -11.17 2.74
CA GLU A 25 -3.70 -12.59 2.92
C GLU A 25 -5.01 -12.72 3.70
N HIS A 26 -5.77 -13.77 3.42
CA HIS A 26 -6.92 -14.17 4.23
C HIS A 26 -6.48 -14.72 5.58
N LEU A 27 -5.91 -13.85 6.42
CA LEU A 27 -5.33 -14.19 7.71
C LEU A 27 -5.72 -13.13 8.75
N GLY A 28 -6.30 -13.59 9.85
CA GLY A 28 -6.79 -12.73 10.93
C GLY A 28 -7.79 -11.68 10.42
N ARG A 29 -7.48 -10.41 10.65
CA ARG A 29 -8.30 -9.26 10.23
C ARG A 29 -7.74 -8.51 9.02
N CYS A 30 -6.78 -9.08 8.28
CA CYS A 30 -6.21 -8.40 7.12
C CYS A 30 -7.30 -8.13 6.05
N ILE A 31 -8.03 -9.17 5.64
CA ILE A 31 -9.14 -9.02 4.67
C ILE A 31 -10.43 -8.61 5.38
N TYR A 32 -10.90 -9.43 6.32
CA TYR A 32 -12.18 -9.18 7.00
C TYR A 32 -11.98 -8.13 8.09
N GLU A 33 -12.79 -7.08 8.07
CA GLU A 33 -12.66 -5.85 8.89
C GLU A 33 -11.51 -4.93 8.49
N GLY A 34 -10.34 -5.46 8.13
CA GLY A 34 -9.18 -4.66 7.71
C GLY A 34 -9.31 -3.99 6.34
N MET A 35 -9.90 -4.67 5.35
CA MET A 35 -10.15 -4.11 4.02
C MET A 35 -11.62 -4.19 3.65
N PHE A 36 -12.21 -5.37 3.79
CA PHE A 36 -13.60 -5.66 3.44
C PHE A 36 -14.47 -5.73 4.70
N VAL A 37 -15.49 -4.87 4.74
CA VAL A 37 -16.46 -4.74 5.85
C VAL A 37 -17.87 -5.19 5.45
N GLY A 38 -18.12 -5.42 4.14
CA GLY A 38 -19.44 -5.77 3.60
C GLY A 38 -20.27 -4.56 3.18
N LYS A 39 -21.15 -4.73 2.18
CA LYS A 39 -21.90 -3.62 1.54
C LYS A 39 -22.90 -2.94 2.49
N ASP A 40 -23.49 -3.72 3.39
CA ASP A 40 -24.50 -3.25 4.35
C ASP A 40 -23.88 -2.83 5.70
N SER A 41 -22.54 -2.70 5.75
CA SER A 41 -21.83 -2.26 6.96
C SER A 41 -22.13 -0.80 7.29
N ASN A 42 -22.23 -0.49 8.58
CA ASN A 42 -22.29 0.89 9.07
C ASN A 42 -20.95 1.63 8.92
N ILE A 43 -19.86 0.93 8.62
CA ILE A 43 -18.57 1.53 8.29
C ILE A 43 -18.65 2.08 6.85
N PRO A 44 -18.31 3.37 6.61
CA PRO A 44 -18.30 3.95 5.27
C PRO A 44 -17.48 3.11 4.30
N ASN A 45 -18.11 2.72 3.18
CA ASN A 45 -17.50 1.79 2.23
C ASN A 45 -18.00 2.00 0.80
N VAL A 46 -17.20 1.54 -0.18
CA VAL A 46 -17.58 1.40 -1.59
C VAL A 46 -17.51 -0.08 -1.96
N ASN A 47 -18.63 -0.66 -2.39
CA ASN A 47 -18.74 -2.09 -2.72
C ASN A 47 -18.30 -3.04 -1.58
N GLY A 48 -18.37 -2.59 -0.33
CA GLY A 48 -17.92 -3.33 0.85
C GLY A 48 -16.48 -3.09 1.28
N MET A 49 -15.69 -2.30 0.52
CA MET A 49 -14.32 -1.90 0.88
C MET A 49 -14.35 -0.59 1.68
N ARG A 50 -13.79 -0.56 2.89
CA ARG A 50 -13.83 0.62 3.77
C ARG A 50 -13.08 1.80 3.15
N THR A 51 -13.68 2.99 3.14
CA THR A 51 -13.13 4.15 2.40
C THR A 51 -11.90 4.75 3.08
N ASP A 52 -11.82 4.67 4.40
CA ASP A 52 -10.69 5.18 5.21
C ASP A 52 -9.37 4.42 5.01
N VAL A 53 -9.39 3.27 4.33
CA VAL A 53 -8.18 2.51 3.94
C VAL A 53 -7.85 2.67 2.46
N VAL A 54 -8.84 2.97 1.61
CA VAL A 54 -8.68 3.04 0.15
C VAL A 54 -8.30 4.44 -0.33
N GLU A 55 -8.81 5.49 0.34
CA GLU A 55 -8.54 6.90 0.02
C GLU A 55 -7.26 7.43 0.69
#